data_AF-A0A8I0U3A9-F1
#
_entry.id   AF-A0A8I0U3A9-F1
#
_cell.length_a   1.000
_cell.length_b   1.000
_cell.length_c   1.000
_cell.angle_alpha   90.00
_cell.angle_beta   90.00
_cell.angle_gamma   90.00
#
_symmetry.space_group_name_H-M   'P 1'
#
loop_
_entity.id
_entity.type
_entity.pdbx_description
1 polymer ?
#
loop_
_entity_poly.entity_id
_entity_poly.type
_entity_poly.pdbx_seq_one_letter_code
_entity_poly.pdbx_strand_id
1 'polypeptide(L)'
;GISVPKDNNGLELVYVDDRVQSDGSLIIETCHRQHAHLPERFQNWRLKEITPEGERVFYQDGEPCDLPESTRLDVRVEMPQGSVWNEKQRELAEQMEREQAESEAKGAVEQAGEAEE
;
A
#
# COMPACT_ATOMS: atom_id res chain seq x y z
N GLY A 1 0.59 -3.67 -4.93
CA GLY A 1 1.93 -3.28 -5.40
C GLY A 1 2.69 -2.65 -4.26
N ILE A 2 3.95 -3.05 -4.06
CA ILE A 2 4.82 -2.62 -2.97
C ILE A 2 5.95 -1.77 -3.54
N SER A 3 6.26 -0.63 -2.92
CA SER A 3 7.40 0.22 -3.27
C SER A 3 8.37 0.30 -2.09
N VAL A 4 9.65 0.05 -2.36
CA VAL A 4 10.72 0.05 -1.36
C VAL A 4 11.61 1.29 -1.48
N PRO A 5 12.20 1.75 -0.36
CA PRO A 5 13.15 2.86 -0.38
C PRO A 5 14.41 2.48 -1.18
N LYS A 6 14.91 3.45 -1.96
CA LYS A 6 16.08 3.27 -2.84
C LYS A 6 17.24 4.17 -2.42
N ASP A 7 18.45 3.70 -2.65
CA ASP A 7 19.67 4.48 -2.46
C ASP A 7 19.89 5.47 -3.62
N ASN A 8 20.96 6.27 -3.54
CA ASN A 8 21.32 7.24 -4.57
C ASN A 8 21.70 6.60 -5.91
N ASN A 9 22.00 5.30 -5.94
CA ASN A 9 22.29 4.53 -7.15
C ASN A 9 21.03 3.89 -7.75
N GLY A 10 19.86 4.11 -7.14
CA GLY A 10 18.59 3.51 -7.55
C GLY A 10 18.41 2.05 -7.14
N LEU A 11 19.29 1.52 -6.29
CA LEU A 11 19.21 0.17 -5.73
C LEU A 11 18.30 0.16 -4.50
N GLU A 12 17.59 -0.92 -4.29
CA GLU A 12 16.70 -1.10 -3.15
C GLU A 12 17.52 -1.22 -1.85
N LEU A 13 17.15 -0.45 -0.83
CA LEU A 13 17.82 -0.47 0.48
C LEU A 13 17.43 -1.70 1.31
N VAL A 14 16.24 -2.22 1.06
CA VAL A 14 15.70 -3.44 1.67
C VAL A 14 14.99 -4.25 0.58
N TYR A 15 15.07 -5.57 0.70
CA TYR A 15 14.24 -6.49 -0.05
C TYR A 15 12.96 -6.76 0.71
N VAL A 16 11.89 -6.98 -0.05
CA VAL A 16 10.57 -7.27 0.48
C VAL A 16 10.10 -8.58 -0.10
N ASP A 17 9.68 -9.49 0.77
CA ASP A 17 8.87 -10.65 0.42
C ASP A 17 7.43 -10.41 0.92
N ASP A 18 6.45 -10.72 0.08
CA ASP A 18 5.05 -10.51 0.40
C ASP A 18 4.21 -11.75 0.13
N ARG A 19 3.35 -12.07 1.10
CA ARG A 19 2.46 -13.21 1.00
C ARG A 19 1.08 -12.89 1.53
N VAL A 20 0.07 -13.11 0.67
CA VAL A 20 -1.34 -13.08 1.06
C VAL A 20 -1.70 -14.43 1.68
N GLN A 21 -2.22 -14.40 2.89
CA GLN A 21 -2.74 -15.55 3.61
C GLN A 21 -4.15 -15.91 3.14
N SER A 22 -4.59 -17.13 3.44
CA SER A 22 -5.90 -17.64 3.00
C SER A 22 -7.10 -16.88 3.59
N ASP A 23 -6.91 -16.22 4.72
CA ASP A 23 -7.89 -15.36 5.39
C ASP A 23 -7.88 -13.92 4.85
N GLY A 24 -7.01 -13.61 3.89
CA GLY A 24 -6.82 -12.27 3.33
C GLY A 24 -5.84 -11.39 4.10
N SER A 25 -5.24 -11.89 5.19
CA SER A 25 -4.15 -11.19 5.88
C SER A 25 -2.92 -11.08 4.97
N LEU A 26 -2.16 -9.99 5.07
CA LEU A 26 -0.93 -9.77 4.29
C LEU A 26 0.28 -9.82 5.22
N ILE A 27 1.21 -10.74 4.96
CA ILE A 27 2.53 -10.76 5.60
C ILE A 27 3.50 -10.06 4.67
N ILE A 28 4.25 -9.10 5.23
CA ILE A 28 5.34 -8.43 4.53
C ILE A 28 6.60 -8.58 5.38
N GLU A 29 7.61 -9.23 4.82
CA GLU A 29 8.90 -9.43 5.46
C GLU A 29 9.96 -8.58 4.76
N THR A 30 10.74 -7.84 5.54
CA THR A 30 11.79 -6.96 5.01
C THR A 30 13.16 -7.40 5.48
N CYS A 31 14.10 -7.57 4.54
CA CYS A 31 15.49 -7.91 4.84
C CYS A 31 16.47 -6.94 4.17
N HIS A 32 17.62 -6.68 4.79
CA HIS A 32 18.68 -5.87 4.19
C HIS A 32 19.70 -6.75 3.46
N ARG A 33 20.31 -6.21 2.41
CA ARG A 33 21.38 -6.90 1.69
C ARG A 33 22.75 -6.52 2.22
N GLN A 34 23.56 -7.51 2.56
CA GLN A 34 24.98 -7.30 2.85
C GLN A 34 25.82 -7.69 1.64
N HIS A 35 26.44 -6.70 1.00
CA HIS A 35 27.38 -6.92 -0.09
C HIS A 35 28.75 -7.40 0.42
N ALA A 36 28.79 -8.44 1.27
CA ALA A 36 30.00 -8.91 1.96
C ALA A 36 31.16 -9.34 1.03
N HIS A 37 30.87 -9.59 -0.25
CA HIS A 37 31.86 -9.91 -1.29
C HIS A 37 32.55 -8.67 -1.89
N LEU A 38 32.05 -7.46 -1.63
CA LEU A 38 32.69 -6.22 -2.07
C LEU A 38 33.74 -5.76 -1.05
N PRO A 39 34.68 -4.86 -1.42
CA PRO A 39 35.58 -4.23 -0.46
C PRO A 39 34.83 -3.54 0.67
N GLU A 40 35.41 -3.50 1.88
CA GLU A 40 34.77 -3.03 3.12
C GLU A 40 34.05 -1.67 2.99
N ARG A 41 34.65 -0.72 2.25
CA ARG A 41 34.05 0.60 1.97
C ARG A 41 32.71 0.54 1.21
N PHE A 42 32.47 -0.52 0.44
CA PHE A 42 31.28 -0.75 -0.36
C PHE A 42 30.34 -1.79 0.25
N GLN A 43 30.67 -2.31 1.44
CA GLN A 43 29.80 -3.20 2.18
C GLN A 43 28.76 -2.35 2.92
N ASN A 44 27.47 -2.56 2.62
CA ASN A 44 26.35 -1.93 3.32
C ASN A 44 26.14 -2.59 4.70
N TRP A 45 27.03 -2.30 5.64
CA TRP A 45 26.90 -2.73 7.02
C TRP A 45 25.89 -1.85 7.75
N ARG A 46 24.73 -2.44 8.09
CA ARG A 46 23.72 -1.75 8.90
C ARG A 46 23.99 -2.02 10.37
N LEU A 47 24.25 -0.96 11.12
CA LEU A 47 24.42 -1.02 12.57
C LEU A 47 23.08 -1.42 13.20
N LYS A 48 23.10 -2.48 13.99
CA LYS A 48 21.96 -2.97 14.78
C LYS A 48 21.96 -2.32 16.15
N GLU A 49 23.09 -2.42 16.85
CA GLU A 49 23.27 -1.83 18.17
C GLU A 49 24.75 -1.56 18.45
N ILE A 50 25.00 -0.70 19.44
CA ILE A 50 26.32 -0.53 20.04
C ILE A 50 26.22 -1.11 21.45
N THR A 51 27.05 -2.10 21.77
CA THR A 51 27.06 -2.70 23.10
C THR A 51 27.54 -1.68 24.14
N PRO A 52 27.25 -1.88 25.44
CA PRO A 52 27.79 -1.03 26.52
C PRO A 52 29.32 -0.92 26.51
N GLU A 53 30.01 -1.94 25.99
CA GLU A 53 31.46 -2.01 25.83
C GLU A 53 31.98 -1.27 24.59
N GLY A 54 31.08 -0.73 23.76
CA GLY A 54 31.39 0.04 22.56
C GLY A 54 31.56 -0.80 21.28
N GLU A 55 31.20 -2.07 21.31
CA GLU A 55 31.26 -2.95 20.13
C GLU A 55 30.07 -2.66 19.20
N ARG A 56 30.34 -2.57 17.90
CA ARG A 56 29.31 -2.36 16.88
C ARG A 56 28.79 -3.71 16.41
N VAL A 57 27.54 -4.01 16.75
CA VAL A 57 26.84 -5.19 16.26
C VAL A 57 26.15 -4.79 14.96
N PHE A 58 26.45 -5.49 13.88
CA PHE A 58 25.78 -5.32 12.61
C PHE A 58 24.75 -6.42 12.43
N TYR A 59 23.72 -6.15 11.64
CA TYR A 59 22.81 -7.20 11.22
C TYR A 59 23.56 -8.30 10.45
N GLN A 60 22.96 -9.47 10.26
CA GLN A 60 23.48 -10.53 9.36
C GLN A 60 22.57 -10.69 8.14
N ASP A 61 23.08 -11.29 7.06
CA ASP A 61 22.26 -11.55 5.86
C ASP A 61 21.07 -12.46 6.19
N GLY A 62 19.86 -12.04 5.82
CA GLY A 62 18.61 -12.75 6.15
C GLY A 62 18.10 -12.54 7.59
N GLU A 63 18.78 -11.74 8.41
CA GLU A 63 18.28 -11.36 9.73
C GLU A 63 17.09 -10.37 9.61
N PRO A 64 15.98 -10.61 10.32
CA PRO A 64 14.89 -9.64 10.38
C PRO A 64 15.35 -8.29 10.91
N CYS A 65 14.96 -7.21 10.23
CA CYS A 65 15.30 -5.85 10.65
C CYS A 65 14.11 -4.91 10.47
N ASP A 66 14.00 -3.91 11.34
CA ASP A 66 12.98 -2.87 11.23
C ASP A 66 13.31 -1.88 10.10
N LEU A 67 12.28 -1.19 9.61
CA LEU A 67 12.46 -0.07 8.68
C LEU A 67 13.26 1.06 9.35
N PRO A 68 14.28 1.61 8.67
CA PRO A 68 15.07 2.69 9.22
C PRO A 68 14.23 3.95 9.48
N GLU A 69 14.67 4.77 10.43
CA GLU A 69 14.04 6.07 10.69
C GLU A 69 13.93 6.89 9.40
N SER A 70 12.83 7.62 9.26
CA SER A 70 12.50 8.40 8.05
C SER A 70 12.25 7.58 6.78
N THR A 71 12.08 6.26 6.88
CA THR A 71 11.61 5.43 5.76
C THR A 71 10.20 4.91 6.04
N ARG A 72 9.46 4.64 4.96
CA ARG A 72 8.12 4.06 5.02
C ARG A 72 7.93 3.04 3.93
N LEU A 73 7.05 2.07 4.20
CA LEU A 73 6.59 1.11 3.22
C LEU A 73 5.20 1.51 2.76
N ASP A 74 5.07 1.83 1.48
CA ASP A 74 3.79 2.18 0.86
C ASP A 74 3.20 0.94 0.18
N VAL A 75 2.04 0.48 0.66
CA VAL A 75 1.35 -0.73 0.18
C VAL A 75 0.04 -0.34 -0.50
N ARG A 76 -0.10 -0.66 -1.78
CA ARG A 76 -1.37 -0.53 -2.50
C ARG A 76 -2.05 -1.90 -2.63
N VAL A 77 -3.25 -2.01 -2.06
CA VAL A 77 -4.12 -3.18 -2.15
C VAL A 77 -5.31 -2.84 -3.05
N GLU A 78 -5.67 -3.73 -3.98
CA GLU A 78 -6.93 -3.62 -4.71
C GLU A 78 -8.08 -4.22 -3.89
N MET A 79 -9.19 -3.49 -3.80
CA MET A 79 -10.39 -3.98 -3.13
C MET A 79 -11.17 -4.92 -4.06
N PRO A 80 -11.54 -6.14 -3.62
CA PRO A 80 -12.32 -7.05 -4.45
C PRO A 80 -13.73 -6.51 -4.70
N GLN A 81 -14.33 -6.86 -5.85
CA GLN A 81 -15.66 -6.39 -6.27
C GLN A 81 -16.78 -6.69 -5.26
N GLY A 82 -16.66 -7.82 -4.54
CA GLY A 82 -17.57 -8.20 -3.46
C GLY A 82 -17.18 -7.65 -2.08
N SER A 83 -16.29 -6.67 -2.00
CA SER A 83 -16.01 -6.02 -0.72
C SER A 83 -17.19 -5.15 -0.31
N VAL A 84 -17.48 -5.11 1.00
CA VAL A 84 -18.54 -4.26 1.60
C VAL A 84 -18.44 -2.81 1.13
N TRP A 85 -17.23 -2.30 0.87
CA TRP A 85 -17.04 -0.97 0.31
C TRP A 85 -17.56 -0.87 -1.13
N ASN A 86 -17.14 -1.76 -2.03
CA ASN A 86 -17.60 -1.78 -3.42
C ASN A 86 -19.11 -2.01 -3.54
N GLU A 87 -19.67 -2.86 -2.66
CA GLU A 87 -21.13 -3.08 -2.59
C GLU A 87 -21.87 -1.79 -2.21
N LYS A 88 -21.43 -1.10 -1.16
CA LYS A 88 -22.03 0.19 -0.76
C LYS A 88 -21.89 1.27 -1.83
N GLN A 89 -20.76 1.33 -2.54
CA GLN A 89 -20.59 2.28 -3.64
C GLN A 89 -21.56 2.00 -4.79
N ARG A 90 -21.79 0.73 -5.12
CA ARG A 90 -22.77 0.33 -6.14
C ARG A 90 -24.20 0.68 -5.72
N GLU A 91 -24.59 0.35 -4.48
CA GLU A 91 -25.91 0.69 -3.96
C GLU A 91 -26.16 2.21 -3.96
N LEU A 92 -25.16 3.02 -3.58
CA LEU A 92 -25.27 4.47 -3.60
C LEU A 92 -25.40 5.01 -5.03
N ALA A 93 -24.65 4.45 -5.97
CA ALA A 93 -24.75 4.82 -7.39
C ALA A 93 -26.14 4.49 -7.96
N GLU A 94 -26.68 3.31 -7.65
CA GLU A 94 -28.04 2.91 -8.05
C GLU A 94 -29.12 3.79 -7.43
N GLN A 95 -28.94 4.23 -6.17
CA GLN A 95 -29.87 5.17 -5.52
C GLN A 95 -29.86 6.55 -6.20
N MET A 96 -28.68 7.09 -6.47
CA MET A 96 -28.55 8.38 -7.17
C MET A 96 -29.15 8.32 -8.57
N GLU A 97 -28.93 7.23 -9.31
CA GLU A 97 -29.50 7.04 -10.65
C GLU A 97 -31.03 6.97 -10.61
N ARG A 98 -31.60 6.28 -9.62
CA ARG A 98 -33.06 6.23 -9.43
C ARG A 98 -33.65 7.59 -9.06
N GLU A 99 -33.01 8.32 -8.15
CA GLU A 99 -33.47 9.65 -7.74
C GLU A 99 -33.41 10.64 -8.91
N GLN A 100 -32.34 10.58 -9.70
CA GLN A 100 -32.18 11.41 -10.90
C GLN A 100 -33.24 11.10 -11.95
N ALA A 101 -33.51 9.81 -12.23
CA ALA A 101 -34.57 9.39 -13.13
C ALA A 101 -35.98 9.81 -12.64
N GLU A 102 -36.22 9.78 -11.32
CA GLU A 102 -37.49 10.22 -10.74
C GLU A 102 -37.67 11.75 -10.85
N SER A 103 -36.61 12.52 -10.61
CA SER A 103 -36.61 13.97 -10.82
C SER A 103 -36.83 14.37 -12.29
N GLU A 104 -36.18 13.67 -13.22
CA GLU A 104 -36.37 13.88 -14.67
C GLU A 104 -37.80 13.54 -15.10
N ALA A 105 -38.36 12.42 -14.61
CA ALA A 105 -39.74 12.05 -14.89
C ALA A 105 -40.74 13.07 -14.33
N LYS A 106 -40.53 13.57 -13.11
CA LYS A 106 -41.39 14.61 -12.51
C LYS A 106 -41.32 15.92 -13.29
N GLY A 107 -40.13 16.36 -13.69
CA GLY A 107 -39.96 17.57 -14.50
C GLY A 107 -40.59 17.47 -15.90
N ALA A 108 -40.55 16.30 -16.52
CA ALA A 108 -41.19 16.06 -17.82
C ALA A 108 -42.73 16.11 -17.74
N VAL A 109 -43.32 15.61 -16.64
CA VAL A 109 -44.77 15.66 -16.41
C VAL A 109 -45.23 17.10 -16.16
N GLU A 110 -44.45 17.90 -15.41
CA GLU A 110 -44.77 19.30 -15.13
C GLU A 110 -44.72 20.17 -16.40
N GLN A 111 -43.70 19.99 -17.26
CA GLN A 111 -43.61 20.69 -18.55
C GLN A 111 -44.72 20.29 -19.53
N ALA A 112 -45.19 19.05 -19.50
CA ALA A 112 -46.30 18.61 -20.34
C ALA A 112 -47.65 19.19 -19.88
N GLY A 113 -47.83 19.39 -18.57
CA GLY A 113 -49.01 20.04 -18.00
C GLY A 113 -49.09 21.53 -18.32
N GLU A 114 -47.97 22.25 -18.31
CA GLU A 114 -47.91 23.67 -18.68
C GLU A 114 -48.09 23.93 -20.19
N ALA A 115 -47.90 22.93 -21.05
CA ALA A 115 -48.08 23.05 -22.49
C ALA A 115 -49.52 22.78 -22.98
N GLU A 116 -50.39 22.25 -22.12
CA GLU A 116 -51.81 22.00 -22.41
C GLU A 116 -52.77 23.07 -21.84
N GLU A 117 -52.26 24.09 -21.13
CA GLU A 117 -53.01 25.30 -20.70
C GLU A 117 -52.77 26.49 -21.65
#